data_AF-A0A9W6JVI1-F1
#
_entry.id   AF-A0A9W6JVI1-F1
#
_cell.length_a   1.000
_cell.length_b   1.000
_cell.length_c   1.000
_cell.angle_alpha   90.00
_cell.angle_beta   90.00
_cell.angle_gamma   90.00
#
_symmetry.space_group_name_H-M   'P 1'
#
loop_
_entity.id
_entity.type
_entity.pdbx_description
1 polymer ?
#
loop_
_entity_poly.entity_id
_entity_poly.type
_entity_poly.pdbx_seq_one_letter_code
_entity_poly.pdbx_strand_id
1 'polypeptide(L)'
;MSRTTSRTAELRALAARDAKAAEAPLAALLADLFGLEARSVRINLDQYSLNSLNGFFETDEGAFFFKFHQEEGEEAMAGEYYRADILARAGLPVDQPVHVSTQPGEQILVYRRRDEPRFSDVLRALDLADDAAERAVALQAERGLSRRLTATYLTSLHPITPEEAATEPIHRLFHERLIDRSPGLPEHYPGGRFADFYVGKRFAFPGVELEWDDLAARRFTINGVTYARPLGALFDAAQARLRPERLADAGGVVAHGDAHNANVWFGREGGSAHLSFFDPAFAGAKVPALLAEVKATFHNVFAHPFWLYDPADATQLFSAMARLEPGMLIVETDWTLSPVREGLLEVKAREVWQPLLTELKRRGLLPADWREVIRLGLFLCPTLVMNLRAGTRSHTPVSSLIGLSVAVMVGSAPLAGEDVMTRFLDAITPEGD
;
A
#
# COMPACT_ATOMS: atom_id res chain seq x y z
N MET A 1 -26.85 -3.31 -25.21
CA MET A 1 -25.68 -2.42 -25.32
C MET A 1 -24.48 -3.32 -25.50
N SER A 2 -23.73 -3.15 -26.59
CA SER A 2 -22.51 -3.94 -26.84
C SER A 2 -21.52 -3.61 -25.73
N ARG A 3 -21.02 -4.63 -25.04
CA ARG A 3 -19.98 -4.50 -24.02
C ARG A 3 -18.70 -4.12 -24.77
N THR A 4 -18.37 -2.83 -24.83
CA THR A 4 -17.10 -2.37 -25.42
C THR A 4 -16.00 -3.04 -24.61
N THR A 5 -15.28 -4.00 -25.20
CA THR A 5 -14.23 -4.72 -24.47
C THR A 5 -13.06 -3.78 -24.25
N SER A 6 -12.61 -3.67 -23.00
CA SER A 6 -11.44 -2.86 -22.63
C SER A 6 -10.18 -3.43 -23.29
N ARG A 7 -9.51 -2.65 -24.14
CA ARG A 7 -8.27 -3.07 -24.82
C ARG A 7 -7.14 -3.31 -23.83
N THR A 8 -7.07 -2.52 -22.75
CA THR A 8 -6.12 -2.77 -21.65
C THR A 8 -6.41 -4.08 -20.93
N ALA A 9 -7.69 -4.49 -20.81
CA ALA A 9 -8.08 -5.82 -20.29
C ALA A 9 -7.54 -6.95 -21.14
N GLU A 10 -7.76 -6.86 -22.44
CA GLU A 10 -7.35 -7.87 -23.40
C GLU A 10 -5.83 -8.01 -23.41
N LEU A 11 -5.11 -6.88 -23.41
CA LEU A 11 -3.65 -6.83 -23.32
C LEU A 11 -3.12 -7.47 -22.04
N ARG A 12 -3.72 -7.15 -20.88
CA ARG A 12 -3.30 -7.74 -19.61
C ARG A 12 -3.56 -9.24 -19.56
N ALA A 13 -4.73 -9.68 -20.01
CA ALA A 13 -5.08 -11.09 -20.07
C ALA A 13 -4.16 -11.87 -21.04
N LEU A 14 -3.74 -11.22 -22.13
CA LEU A 14 -2.76 -11.77 -23.06
C LEU A 14 -1.37 -11.84 -22.42
N ALA A 15 -0.89 -10.75 -21.83
CA ALA A 15 0.44 -10.69 -21.21
C ALA A 15 0.61 -11.67 -20.03
N ALA A 16 -0.47 -11.94 -19.29
CA ALA A 16 -0.47 -12.95 -18.23
C ALA A 16 -0.26 -14.38 -18.75
N ARG A 17 -0.60 -14.64 -20.02
CA ARG A 17 -0.41 -15.94 -20.68
C ARG A 17 0.88 -15.98 -21.50
N ASP A 18 1.15 -14.90 -22.22
CA ASP A 18 2.31 -14.73 -23.09
C ASP A 18 2.65 -13.24 -23.19
N ALA A 19 3.63 -12.81 -22.40
CA ALA A 19 4.11 -11.42 -22.39
C ALA A 19 4.65 -11.00 -23.76
N LYS A 20 5.30 -11.90 -24.50
CA LYS A 20 5.88 -11.58 -25.81
C LYS A 20 4.79 -11.34 -26.85
N ALA A 21 3.73 -12.15 -26.84
CA ALA A 21 2.59 -11.97 -27.72
C ALA A 21 1.83 -10.65 -27.48
N ALA A 22 1.89 -10.09 -26.27
CA ALA A 22 1.24 -8.82 -25.93
C ALA A 22 2.01 -7.57 -26.37
N GLU A 23 3.30 -7.67 -26.69
CA GLU A 23 4.15 -6.52 -27.04
C GLU A 23 3.69 -5.81 -28.34
N ALA A 24 3.36 -6.56 -29.40
CA ALA A 24 2.93 -5.97 -30.66
C ALA A 24 1.54 -5.31 -30.59
N PRO A 25 0.51 -5.94 -29.99
CA PRO A 25 -0.77 -5.28 -29.72
C PRO A 25 -0.63 -4.03 -28.84
N LEU A 26 0.31 -4.03 -27.89
CA LEU A 26 0.60 -2.86 -27.06
C LEU A 26 1.27 -1.73 -27.86
N ALA A 27 2.22 -2.06 -28.75
CA ALA A 27 2.81 -1.08 -29.66
C ALA A 27 1.73 -0.41 -30.53
N ALA A 28 0.78 -1.20 -31.04
CA ALA A 28 -0.36 -0.68 -31.79
C ALA A 28 -1.24 0.24 -30.94
N LEU A 29 -1.52 -0.13 -29.67
CA LEU A 29 -2.26 0.75 -28.76
C LEU A 29 -1.54 2.09 -28.53
N LEU A 30 -0.22 2.09 -28.34
CA LEU A 30 0.58 3.31 -28.16
C LEU A 30 0.56 4.18 -29.42
N ALA A 31 0.60 3.58 -30.61
CA ALA A 31 0.47 4.30 -31.87
C ALA A 31 -0.93 4.90 -32.03
N ASP A 32 -1.98 4.14 -31.74
CA ASP A 32 -3.37 4.59 -31.87
C ASP A 32 -3.71 5.74 -30.91
N LEU A 33 -3.25 5.66 -29.66
CA LEU A 33 -3.59 6.66 -28.64
C LEU A 33 -2.73 7.92 -28.72
N PHE A 34 -1.45 7.78 -29.05
CA PHE A 34 -0.46 8.86 -28.90
C PHE A 34 0.32 9.18 -30.16
N GLY A 35 0.11 8.44 -31.25
CA GLY A 35 0.92 8.57 -32.46
C GLY A 35 2.37 8.11 -32.27
N LEU A 36 2.66 7.31 -31.24
CA LEU A 36 4.01 6.85 -30.92
C LEU A 36 4.36 5.59 -31.70
N GLU A 37 5.39 5.66 -32.54
CA GLU A 37 6.00 4.49 -33.18
C GLU A 37 6.88 3.73 -32.17
N ALA A 38 6.23 2.96 -31.29
CA ALA A 38 6.89 2.21 -30.24
C ALA A 38 7.70 1.03 -30.80
N ARG A 39 9.01 1.03 -30.54
CA ARG A 39 9.95 -0.05 -30.85
C ARG A 39 10.47 -0.67 -29.57
N SER A 40 11.04 -1.87 -29.67
CA SER A 40 11.65 -2.57 -28.53
C SER A 40 10.73 -2.70 -27.32
N VAL A 41 9.40 -2.78 -27.52
CA VAL A 41 8.43 -2.90 -26.44
C VAL A 41 8.75 -4.14 -25.62
N ARG A 42 8.85 -3.99 -24.30
CA ARG A 42 9.05 -5.09 -23.36
C ARG A 42 8.16 -4.92 -22.15
N ILE A 43 7.45 -5.96 -21.78
CA ILE A 43 6.61 -6.00 -20.58
C ILE A 43 7.44 -6.47 -19.40
N ASN A 44 7.35 -5.76 -18.27
CA ASN A 44 8.00 -6.18 -17.02
C ASN A 44 7.10 -7.14 -16.24
N LEU A 45 7.71 -8.19 -15.70
CA LEU A 45 7.12 -9.03 -14.67
C LEU A 45 7.69 -8.60 -13.32
N ASP A 46 7.22 -7.45 -12.81
CA ASP A 46 7.72 -6.84 -11.57
C ASP A 46 6.85 -7.24 -10.37
N GLN A 47 7.48 -7.70 -9.28
CA GLN A 47 6.80 -8.17 -8.07
C GLN A 47 6.05 -7.06 -7.32
N TYR A 48 6.42 -5.80 -7.53
CA TYR A 48 5.75 -4.65 -6.92
C TYR A 48 4.50 -4.18 -7.69
N SER A 49 4.29 -4.69 -8.91
CA SER A 49 3.27 -4.23 -9.85
C SER A 49 2.01 -5.10 -9.84
N LEU A 50 1.46 -5.34 -8.64
CA LEU A 50 0.49 -6.41 -8.36
C LEU A 50 -0.85 -6.30 -9.12
N ASN A 51 -1.31 -5.08 -9.43
CA ASN A 51 -2.57 -4.83 -10.15
C ASN A 51 -2.40 -3.95 -11.40
N SER A 52 -1.17 -3.88 -11.93
CA SER A 52 -0.82 -3.05 -13.06
C SER A 52 0.03 -3.82 -14.06
N LEU A 53 -0.16 -3.55 -15.34
CA LEU A 53 0.81 -3.95 -16.37
C LEU A 53 1.71 -2.75 -16.67
N ASN A 54 3.02 -2.99 -16.76
CA ASN A 54 3.98 -1.96 -17.12
C ASN A 54 5.13 -2.53 -17.95
N GLY A 55 5.96 -1.63 -18.47
CA GLY A 55 7.12 -2.01 -19.25
C GLY A 55 7.82 -0.81 -19.88
N PHE A 56 8.67 -1.11 -20.85
CA PHE A 56 9.49 -0.11 -21.52
C PHE A 56 9.32 -0.18 -23.03
N PHE A 57 9.55 0.94 -23.71
CA PHE A 57 9.67 1.02 -25.16
C PHE A 57 10.58 2.18 -25.57
N GLU A 58 10.93 2.21 -26.85
CA GLU A 58 11.76 3.25 -27.45
C GLU A 58 11.02 3.88 -28.62
N THR A 59 11.18 5.19 -28.81
CA THR A 59 10.80 5.90 -30.03
C THR A 59 12.00 6.71 -30.54
N ASP A 60 11.85 7.46 -31.64
CA ASP A 60 12.90 8.39 -32.09
C ASP A 60 13.15 9.52 -31.07
N GLU A 61 12.21 9.78 -30.18
CA GLU A 61 12.31 10.82 -29.15
C GLU A 61 13.03 10.32 -27.88
N GLY A 62 13.31 9.03 -27.75
CA GLY A 62 14.03 8.43 -26.63
C GLY A 62 13.37 7.18 -26.05
N ALA A 63 13.77 6.85 -24.82
CA ALA A 63 13.24 5.69 -24.09
C ALA A 63 12.14 6.09 -23.11
N PHE A 64 11.13 5.24 -22.98
CA PHE A 64 9.93 5.48 -22.20
C PHE A 64 9.57 4.28 -21.33
N PHE A 65 8.86 4.58 -20.24
CA PHE A 65 8.20 3.63 -19.38
C PHE A 65 6.69 3.81 -19.51
N PHE A 66 5.93 2.73 -19.66
CA PHE A 66 4.47 2.81 -19.67
C PHE A 66 3.88 2.00 -18.52
N LYS A 67 2.70 2.41 -18.05
CA LYS A 67 1.94 1.71 -17.03
C LYS A 67 0.44 1.92 -17.22
N PHE A 68 -0.33 0.87 -16.96
CA PHE A 68 -1.76 0.97 -16.75
C PHE A 68 -2.22 0.05 -15.62
N HIS A 69 -3.13 0.57 -14.78
CA HIS A 69 -3.80 -0.19 -13.74
C HIS A 69 -5.09 -0.80 -14.29
N GLN A 70 -5.44 -1.97 -13.75
CA GLN A 70 -6.76 -2.52 -13.98
C GLN A 70 -7.21 -3.33 -12.77
N GLU A 71 -8.20 -2.80 -12.04
CA GLU A 71 -8.98 -3.52 -11.05
C GLU A 71 -10.41 -3.77 -11.57
N GLU A 72 -11.07 -4.80 -11.04
CA GLU A 72 -12.44 -5.15 -11.41
C GLU A 72 -13.39 -3.99 -11.01
N GLY A 73 -14.20 -3.49 -11.95
CA GLY A 73 -15.07 -2.33 -11.74
C GLY A 73 -14.49 -0.96 -12.14
N GLU A 74 -13.25 -0.87 -12.64
CA GLU A 74 -12.64 0.39 -13.07
C GLU A 74 -13.16 0.96 -14.40
N GLU A 75 -13.87 0.17 -15.21
CA GLU A 75 -14.44 0.60 -16.49
C GLU A 75 -15.40 1.80 -16.35
N ALA A 76 -15.94 2.04 -15.16
CA ALA A 76 -16.87 3.13 -14.86
C ALA A 76 -16.23 4.38 -14.24
N MET A 77 -14.90 4.41 -14.01
CA MET A 77 -14.25 5.44 -13.19
C MET A 77 -13.48 6.44 -14.05
N ALA A 78 -13.85 7.72 -13.94
CA ALA A 78 -13.05 8.83 -14.42
C ALA A 78 -11.97 9.18 -13.38
N GLY A 79 -10.73 9.47 -13.83
CA GLY A 79 -9.85 10.35 -13.05
C GLY A 79 -8.67 9.78 -12.25
N GLU A 80 -8.09 8.61 -12.60
CA GLU A 80 -6.70 8.31 -12.17
C GLU A 80 -5.69 9.34 -12.73
N TYR A 81 -6.04 9.96 -13.85
CA TYR A 81 -5.13 10.64 -14.74
C TYR A 81 -4.88 12.13 -14.44
N TYR A 82 -5.57 12.68 -13.42
CA TYR A 82 -5.32 14.03 -12.89
C TYR A 82 -4.51 14.02 -11.58
N ARG A 83 -4.15 12.83 -11.09
CA ARG A 83 -3.67 12.64 -9.72
C ARG A 83 -2.23 13.12 -9.51
N ALA A 84 -1.39 13.03 -10.53
CA ALA A 84 -0.05 13.59 -10.49
C ALA A 84 -0.05 15.12 -10.47
N ASP A 85 -0.98 15.76 -11.19
CA ASP A 85 -1.13 17.22 -11.18
C ASP A 85 -1.64 17.73 -9.82
N ILE A 86 -2.50 16.98 -9.12
CA ILE A 86 -2.92 17.29 -7.74
C ILE A 86 -1.70 17.43 -6.82
N LEU A 87 -0.77 16.47 -6.88
CA LEU A 87 0.45 16.50 -6.06
C LEU A 87 1.41 17.61 -6.50
N ALA A 88 1.60 17.79 -7.81
CA ALA A 88 2.50 18.82 -8.35
C ALA A 88 2.05 20.23 -7.99
N ARG A 89 0.75 20.55 -8.11
CA ARG A 89 0.18 21.85 -7.71
C ARG A 89 0.31 22.11 -6.22
N ALA A 90 0.32 21.05 -5.41
CA ALA A 90 0.57 21.14 -3.98
C ALA A 90 2.06 21.29 -3.63
N GLY A 91 2.95 21.28 -4.62
CA GLY A 91 4.39 21.48 -4.44
C GLY A 91 5.18 20.22 -4.08
N LEU A 92 4.56 19.03 -4.20
CA LEU A 92 5.25 17.76 -3.96
C LEU A 92 6.14 17.39 -5.15
N PRO A 93 7.32 16.79 -4.90
CA PRO A 93 8.18 16.31 -5.98
C PRO A 93 7.56 15.04 -6.57
N VAL A 94 6.90 15.17 -7.72
CA VAL A 94 6.25 14.05 -8.42
C VAL A 94 6.63 14.06 -9.89
N ASP A 95 7.00 12.89 -10.40
CA ASP A 95 7.27 12.67 -11.81
C ASP A 95 5.96 12.70 -12.61
N GLN A 96 5.96 13.41 -13.73
CA GLN A 96 4.76 13.61 -14.55
C GLN A 96 4.84 12.75 -15.82
N PRO A 97 3.74 12.08 -16.20
CA PRO A 97 3.68 11.41 -17.49
C PRO A 97 3.78 12.42 -18.64
N VAL A 98 4.49 12.04 -19.69
CA VAL A 98 4.61 12.81 -20.94
C VAL A 98 3.44 12.54 -21.89
N HIS A 99 2.83 11.35 -21.82
CA HIS A 99 1.58 11.04 -22.54
C HIS A 99 0.59 10.35 -21.60
N VAL A 100 -0.69 10.67 -21.79
CA VAL A 100 -1.78 10.24 -20.91
C VAL A 100 -3.03 9.95 -21.74
N SER A 101 -3.57 8.73 -21.61
CA SER A 101 -4.91 8.41 -22.09
C SER A 101 -5.83 8.15 -20.90
N THR A 102 -6.99 8.80 -20.92
CA THR A 102 -8.01 8.73 -19.86
C THR A 102 -9.26 8.00 -20.31
N GLN A 103 -9.27 7.47 -21.54
CA GLN A 103 -10.44 6.86 -22.15
C GLN A 103 -10.80 5.55 -21.41
N PRO A 104 -12.08 5.33 -21.05
CA PRO A 104 -12.52 4.07 -20.45
C PRO A 104 -12.10 2.84 -21.27
N GLY A 105 -11.34 1.93 -20.64
CA GLY A 105 -10.81 0.73 -21.28
C GLY A 105 -9.48 0.91 -22.03
N GLU A 106 -8.93 2.12 -22.07
CA GLU A 106 -7.68 2.50 -22.74
C GLU A 106 -6.82 3.45 -21.88
N GLN A 107 -7.01 3.34 -20.58
CA GLN A 107 -6.32 4.10 -19.54
C GLN A 107 -4.85 3.69 -19.49
N ILE A 108 -3.92 4.56 -19.91
CA ILE A 108 -2.48 4.29 -19.94
C ILE A 108 -1.66 5.57 -19.74
N LEU A 109 -0.58 5.44 -18.96
CA LEU A 109 0.41 6.49 -18.69
C LEU A 109 1.74 6.15 -19.37
N VAL A 110 2.39 7.16 -19.94
CA VAL A 110 3.75 7.07 -20.48
C VAL A 110 4.63 8.12 -19.81
N TYR A 111 5.74 7.68 -19.25
CA TYR A 111 6.77 8.49 -18.61
C TYR A 111 8.06 8.43 -19.42
N ARG A 112 8.89 9.47 -19.29
CA ARG A 112 10.29 9.36 -19.72
C ARG A 112 10.96 8.27 -18.89
N ARG A 113 11.77 7.43 -19.54
CA ARG A 113 12.52 6.41 -18.80
C ARG A 113 13.52 7.11 -17.87
N ARG A 114 13.53 6.67 -16.62
CA ARG A 114 14.52 7.05 -15.61
C ARG A 114 15.51 5.91 -15.41
N ASP A 115 16.76 6.26 -15.16
CA ASP A 115 17.81 5.31 -14.80
C ASP A 115 18.07 5.28 -13.29
N GLU A 116 17.45 6.20 -12.53
CA GLU A 116 17.52 6.18 -11.08
C GLU A 116 16.80 4.94 -10.51
N PRO A 117 17.35 4.31 -9.46
CA PRO A 117 16.69 3.18 -8.82
C PRO A 117 15.42 3.63 -8.10
N ARG A 118 14.47 2.72 -7.93
CA ARG A 118 13.37 2.94 -6.99
C ARG A 118 13.92 2.89 -5.58
N PHE A 119 13.30 3.64 -4.68
CA PHE A 119 13.73 3.66 -3.29
C PHE A 119 13.56 2.29 -2.62
N SER A 120 12.57 1.50 -3.04
CA SER A 120 12.43 0.10 -2.63
C SER A 120 13.66 -0.75 -2.95
N ASP A 121 14.30 -0.53 -4.10
CA ASP A 121 15.46 -1.32 -4.53
C ASP A 121 16.69 -0.97 -3.65
N VAL A 122 16.88 0.31 -3.34
CA VAL A 122 17.93 0.79 -2.40
C VAL A 122 17.72 0.21 -1.00
N LEU A 123 16.49 0.23 -0.50
CA LEU A 123 16.19 -0.25 0.84
C LEU A 123 16.23 -1.77 0.94
N ARG A 124 15.84 -2.50 -0.12
CA ARG A 124 16.00 -3.95 -0.19
C ARG A 124 17.47 -4.34 -0.10
N ALA A 125 18.36 -3.60 -0.75
CA ALA A 125 19.80 -3.85 -0.63
C ALA A 125 20.29 -3.67 0.82
N LEU A 126 19.83 -2.63 1.52
CA LEU A 126 20.13 -2.38 2.93
C LEU A 126 19.51 -3.42 3.88
N ASP A 127 18.33 -3.97 3.56
CA ASP A 127 17.72 -5.06 4.32
C ASP A 127 18.55 -6.36 4.22
N LEU A 128 19.19 -6.60 3.07
CA LEU A 128 20.04 -7.78 2.86
C LEU A 128 21.44 -7.63 3.45
N ALA A 129 22.03 -6.45 3.31
CA ALA A 129 23.37 -6.14 3.78
C ALA A 129 23.39 -4.69 4.28
N ASP A 130 23.30 -4.55 5.60
CA ASP A 130 23.29 -3.25 6.24
C ASP A 130 24.61 -2.50 6.02
N ASP A 131 24.49 -1.23 5.66
CA ASP A 131 25.59 -0.28 5.57
C ASP A 131 25.17 1.00 6.29
N ALA A 132 25.88 1.34 7.37
CA ALA A 132 25.51 2.47 8.21
C ALA A 132 25.58 3.84 7.49
N ALA A 133 26.51 4.00 6.54
CA ALA A 133 26.66 5.25 5.80
C ALA A 133 25.57 5.38 4.73
N GLU A 134 25.32 4.32 3.96
CA GLU A 134 24.25 4.32 2.95
C GLU A 134 22.87 4.39 3.59
N ARG A 135 22.66 3.72 4.73
CA ARG A 135 21.45 3.88 5.54
C ARG A 135 21.26 5.33 5.97
N ALA A 136 22.31 6.01 6.46
CA ALA A 136 22.20 7.41 6.85
C ALA A 136 21.79 8.31 5.68
N VAL A 137 22.31 8.06 4.47
CA VAL A 137 21.91 8.77 3.26
C VAL A 137 20.43 8.51 2.91
N ALA A 138 20.00 7.25 2.93
CA ALA A 138 18.61 6.87 2.66
C ALA A 138 17.63 7.53 3.66
N LEU A 139 17.94 7.48 4.96
CA LEU A 139 17.11 8.10 6.00
C LEU A 139 17.07 9.63 5.88
N GLN A 140 18.18 10.26 5.48
CA GLN A 140 18.21 11.70 5.26
C GLN A 140 17.36 12.11 4.05
N ALA A 141 17.34 11.30 2.98
CA ALA A 141 16.48 11.51 1.82
C ALA A 141 14.99 11.36 2.19
N GLU A 142 14.63 10.31 2.95
CA GLU A 142 13.27 10.11 3.48
C GLU A 142 12.83 11.29 4.37
N ARG A 143 13.72 11.78 5.24
CA ARG A 143 13.44 12.95 6.10
C ARG A 143 13.17 14.20 5.27
N GLY A 144 13.93 14.41 4.19
CA GLY A 144 13.72 15.52 3.27
C GLY A 144 12.34 15.47 2.60
N LEU A 145 11.94 14.29 2.10
CA LEU A 145 10.63 14.09 1.49
C LEU A 145 9.50 14.23 2.52
N SER A 146 9.64 13.60 3.68
CA SER A 146 8.67 13.62 4.78
C SER A 146 8.35 15.04 5.22
N ARG A 147 9.34 15.91 5.34
CA ARG A 147 9.13 17.34 5.68
C ARG A 147 8.31 18.09 4.64
N ARG A 148 8.57 17.85 3.34
CA ARG A 148 7.79 18.45 2.25
C ARG A 148 6.35 17.93 2.22
N LEU A 149 6.19 16.63 2.47
CA LEU A 149 4.90 15.97 2.58
C LEU A 149 4.08 16.55 3.72
N THR A 150 4.66 16.64 4.92
CA THR A 150 4.02 17.24 6.09
C THR A 150 3.67 18.70 5.86
N ALA A 151 4.57 19.51 5.29
CA ALA A 151 4.23 20.90 4.95
C ALA A 151 3.00 20.98 4.03
N THR A 152 2.88 20.04 3.08
CA THR A 152 1.70 19.93 2.20
C THR A 152 0.45 19.53 2.97
N TYR A 153 0.53 18.51 3.83
CA TYR A 153 -0.59 18.09 4.68
C TYR A 153 -1.09 19.25 5.57
N LEU A 154 -0.18 19.93 6.27
CA LEU A 154 -0.55 21.03 7.17
C LEU A 154 -1.18 22.22 6.43
N THR A 155 -0.69 22.53 5.23
CA THR A 155 -1.21 23.63 4.40
C THR A 155 -2.56 23.28 3.77
N SER A 156 -2.74 22.04 3.33
CA SER A 156 -3.95 21.58 2.66
C SER A 156 -5.03 21.05 3.60
N LEU A 157 -4.72 20.86 4.89
CA LEU A 157 -5.67 20.35 5.87
C LEU A 157 -6.91 21.26 5.96
N HIS A 158 -8.09 20.67 5.75
CA HIS A 158 -9.37 21.36 5.89
C HIS A 158 -10.46 20.37 6.35
N PRO A 159 -11.53 20.84 7.00
CA PRO A 159 -12.72 20.02 7.22
C PRO A 159 -13.30 19.55 5.89
N ILE A 160 -13.79 18.32 5.84
CA ILE A 160 -14.47 17.75 4.68
C ILE A 160 -15.83 17.19 5.10
N THR A 161 -16.75 17.08 4.16
CA THR A 161 -18.05 16.42 4.36
C THR A 161 -17.96 14.90 4.18
N PRO A 162 -18.90 14.13 4.74
CA PRO A 162 -18.99 12.69 4.48
C PRO A 162 -19.06 12.34 2.99
N GLU A 163 -19.77 13.15 2.20
CA GLU A 163 -19.90 12.99 0.76
C GLU A 163 -18.56 13.22 0.05
N GLU A 164 -17.82 14.26 0.45
CA GLU A 164 -16.49 14.53 -0.10
C GLU A 164 -15.51 13.40 0.22
N ALA A 165 -15.47 12.93 1.46
CA ALA A 165 -14.64 11.80 1.86
C ALA A 165 -14.98 10.57 0.99
N ALA A 166 -16.27 10.26 0.82
CA ALA A 166 -16.72 9.10 0.05
C ALA A 166 -16.30 9.10 -1.43
N THR A 167 -15.94 10.25 -2.00
CA THR A 167 -15.44 10.32 -3.39
C THR A 167 -13.95 10.03 -3.53
N GLU A 168 -13.19 9.97 -2.43
CA GLU A 168 -11.75 9.81 -2.49
C GLU A 168 -11.35 8.37 -2.83
N PRO A 169 -10.40 8.17 -3.76
CA PRO A 169 -10.05 6.84 -4.26
C PRO A 169 -9.37 5.95 -3.22
N ILE A 170 -8.83 6.53 -2.15
CA ILE A 170 -8.16 5.80 -1.07
C ILE A 170 -9.08 4.74 -0.44
N HIS A 171 -10.40 4.93 -0.49
CA HIS A 171 -11.38 3.99 0.06
C HIS A 171 -11.42 2.65 -0.67
N ARG A 172 -10.93 2.58 -1.92
CA ARG A 172 -10.66 1.29 -2.59
C ARG A 172 -9.73 0.41 -1.76
N LEU A 173 -8.71 1.02 -1.16
CA LEU A 173 -7.68 0.30 -0.39
C LEU A 173 -8.20 -0.17 0.96
N PHE A 174 -9.05 0.63 1.63
CA PHE A 174 -9.39 0.46 3.04
C PHE A 174 -10.86 0.11 3.32
N HIS A 175 -11.74 0.13 2.33
CA HIS A 175 -13.15 -0.19 2.51
C HIS A 175 -13.71 -1.09 1.40
N GLU A 176 -13.56 -0.69 0.14
CA GLU A 176 -14.26 -1.39 -0.97
C GLU A 176 -13.76 -2.82 -1.14
N ARG A 177 -12.50 -3.11 -0.79
CA ARG A 177 -11.94 -4.47 -0.79
C ARG A 177 -12.50 -5.39 0.30
N LEU A 178 -13.30 -4.89 1.24
CA LEU A 178 -13.98 -5.68 2.27
C LEU A 178 -15.38 -6.14 1.86
N ILE A 179 -15.96 -5.55 0.82
CA ILE A 179 -17.37 -5.68 0.50
C ILE A 179 -17.59 -6.00 -0.98
N ASP A 180 -18.74 -6.59 -1.29
CA ASP A 180 -19.24 -6.64 -2.66
C ASP A 180 -20.22 -5.50 -2.90
N ARG A 181 -20.02 -4.79 -4.02
CA ARG A 181 -20.93 -3.76 -4.52
C ARG A 181 -21.54 -4.23 -5.83
N SER A 182 -22.85 -4.48 -5.81
CA SER A 182 -23.63 -4.74 -7.03
C SER A 182 -24.62 -3.59 -7.25
N PRO A 183 -24.73 -3.03 -8.47
CA PRO A 183 -25.66 -1.95 -8.76
C PRO A 183 -27.10 -2.30 -8.33
N GLY A 184 -27.70 -1.43 -7.51
CA GLY A 184 -29.08 -1.59 -7.04
C GLY A 184 -29.28 -2.58 -5.89
N LEU A 185 -28.20 -3.16 -5.34
CA LEU A 185 -28.24 -4.02 -4.15
C LEU A 185 -27.51 -3.35 -2.97
N PRO A 186 -27.92 -3.63 -1.71
CA PRO A 186 -27.15 -3.24 -0.55
C PRO A 186 -25.74 -3.82 -0.58
N GLU A 187 -24.79 -3.11 0.02
CA GLU A 187 -23.43 -3.63 0.22
C GLU A 187 -23.45 -4.95 0.99
N HIS A 188 -22.67 -5.93 0.52
CA HIS A 188 -22.55 -7.22 1.18
C HIS A 188 -21.18 -7.35 1.86
N TYR A 189 -21.19 -7.78 3.12
CA TYR A 189 -20.01 -8.10 3.91
C TYR A 189 -20.19 -9.48 4.56
N PRO A 190 -19.17 -10.35 4.57
CA PRO A 190 -17.86 -10.18 3.93
C PRO A 190 -17.94 -10.30 2.40
N GLY A 191 -17.17 -9.47 1.68
CA GLY A 191 -17.11 -9.49 0.21
C GLY A 191 -15.73 -9.09 -0.32
N GLY A 192 -15.63 -8.88 -1.62
CA GLY A 192 -14.42 -8.44 -2.31
C GLY A 192 -13.19 -9.31 -2.02
N ARG A 193 -12.03 -8.66 -1.95
CA ARG A 193 -10.76 -9.35 -1.65
C ARG A 193 -10.76 -10.04 -0.30
N PHE A 194 -11.47 -9.50 0.68
CA PHE A 194 -11.57 -10.15 1.99
C PHE A 194 -12.19 -11.55 1.88
N ALA A 195 -13.34 -11.66 1.22
CA ALA A 195 -13.99 -12.94 0.97
C ALA A 195 -13.14 -13.86 0.09
N ASP A 196 -12.58 -13.34 -1.00
CA ASP A 196 -11.77 -14.11 -1.94
C ASP A 196 -10.52 -14.70 -1.31
N PHE A 197 -9.84 -13.90 -0.47
CA PHE A 197 -8.58 -14.31 0.11
C PHE A 197 -8.79 -15.29 1.26
N TYR A 198 -9.79 -15.09 2.10
CA TYR A 198 -9.81 -15.72 3.41
C TYR A 198 -11.09 -16.49 3.75
N VAL A 199 -12.28 -16.01 3.38
CA VAL A 199 -13.54 -16.61 3.84
C VAL A 199 -13.72 -18.02 3.27
N GLY A 200 -13.99 -18.99 4.16
CA GLY A 200 -14.16 -20.40 3.83
C GLY A 200 -12.88 -21.06 3.28
N LYS A 201 -11.70 -20.47 3.53
CA LYS A 201 -10.43 -20.99 3.03
C LYS A 201 -9.60 -21.67 4.12
N ARG A 202 -8.69 -22.54 3.67
CA ARG A 202 -7.69 -23.21 4.51
C ARG A 202 -6.38 -22.44 4.60
N PHE A 203 -5.78 -22.48 5.79
CA PHE A 203 -4.47 -21.93 6.09
C PHE A 203 -3.53 -23.04 6.54
N ALA A 204 -2.33 -23.03 5.96
CA ALA A 204 -1.24 -23.92 6.33
C ALA A 204 -0.09 -23.06 6.88
N PHE A 205 0.19 -23.23 8.15
CA PHE A 205 1.33 -22.63 8.84
C PHE A 205 2.31 -23.74 9.26
N PRO A 206 3.57 -23.41 9.54
CA PRO A 206 4.46 -24.37 10.19
C PRO A 206 3.84 -24.83 11.52
N GLY A 207 3.59 -26.13 11.66
CA GLY A 207 3.04 -26.77 12.87
C GLY A 207 1.52 -26.87 12.96
N VAL A 208 0.76 -26.11 12.16
CA VAL A 208 -0.72 -26.06 12.26
C VAL A 208 -1.36 -25.89 10.88
N GLU A 209 -2.45 -26.63 10.65
CA GLU A 209 -3.43 -26.31 9.62
C GLU A 209 -4.79 -25.99 10.27
N LEU A 210 -5.51 -25.02 9.71
CA LEU A 210 -6.83 -24.64 10.19
C LEU A 210 -7.70 -24.00 9.10
N GLU A 211 -9.00 -24.10 9.28
CA GLU A 211 -10.00 -23.41 8.46
C GLU A 211 -10.14 -21.95 8.91
N TRP A 212 -10.59 -21.09 8.00
CA TRP A 212 -10.80 -19.67 8.26
C TRP A 212 -11.65 -19.40 9.50
N ASP A 213 -12.77 -20.10 9.68
CA ASP A 213 -13.69 -19.85 10.79
C ASP A 213 -13.01 -20.06 12.15
N ASP A 214 -12.12 -21.05 12.24
CA ASP A 214 -11.32 -21.29 13.44
C ASP A 214 -10.22 -20.23 13.59
N LEU A 215 -9.51 -19.88 12.51
CA LEU A 215 -8.47 -18.85 12.53
C LEU A 215 -9.02 -17.48 12.94
N ALA A 216 -10.15 -17.08 12.36
CA ALA A 216 -10.79 -15.79 12.58
C ALA A 216 -11.25 -15.62 14.03
N ALA A 217 -11.65 -16.70 14.69
CA ALA A 217 -12.10 -16.70 16.08
C ALA A 217 -10.95 -16.64 17.11
N ARG A 218 -9.70 -16.89 16.69
CA ARG A 218 -8.54 -16.96 17.59
C ARG A 218 -7.87 -15.62 17.80
N ARG A 219 -7.42 -15.40 19.04
CA ARG A 219 -6.43 -14.36 19.35
C ARG A 219 -5.03 -14.90 19.10
N PHE A 220 -4.09 -13.99 18.87
CA PHE A 220 -2.70 -14.34 18.66
C PHE A 220 -1.89 -14.03 19.92
N THR A 221 -0.95 -14.93 20.23
CA THR A 221 0.20 -14.62 21.07
C THR A 221 1.44 -14.73 20.22
N ILE A 222 2.11 -13.61 19.94
CA ILE A 222 3.29 -13.56 19.06
C ILE A 222 4.50 -13.25 19.94
N ASN A 223 5.48 -14.16 19.98
CA ASN A 223 6.71 -14.00 20.78
C ASN A 223 6.40 -13.64 22.25
N GLY A 224 5.37 -14.28 22.83
CA GLY A 224 4.92 -14.04 24.21
C GLY A 224 3.97 -12.85 24.41
N VAL A 225 3.77 -11.98 23.41
CA VAL A 225 2.85 -10.85 23.50
C VAL A 225 1.46 -11.27 23.03
N THR A 226 0.46 -11.16 23.91
CA THR A 226 -0.92 -11.54 23.59
C THR A 226 -1.72 -10.33 23.13
N TYR A 227 -2.39 -10.47 21.98
CA TYR A 227 -3.16 -9.39 21.35
C TYR A 227 -4.65 -9.48 21.71
N ALA A 228 -5.24 -8.31 21.95
CA ALA A 228 -6.58 -8.20 22.51
C ALA A 228 -7.70 -8.75 21.60
N ARG A 229 -7.57 -8.57 20.28
CA ARG A 229 -8.64 -8.91 19.34
C ARG A 229 -8.36 -10.21 18.58
N PRO A 230 -9.38 -11.05 18.38
CA PRO A 230 -9.33 -12.10 17.37
C PRO A 230 -9.13 -11.53 15.97
N LEU A 231 -8.58 -12.34 15.06
CA LEU A 231 -8.31 -11.89 13.69
C LEU A 231 -9.57 -11.43 12.95
N GLY A 232 -10.69 -12.16 13.06
CA GLY A 232 -11.95 -11.81 12.42
C GLY A 232 -12.51 -10.48 12.93
N ALA A 233 -12.40 -10.23 14.24
CA ALA A 233 -12.87 -8.99 14.86
C ALA A 233 -12.11 -7.75 14.38
N LEU A 234 -10.88 -7.89 13.86
CA LEU A 234 -10.16 -6.79 13.22
C LEU A 234 -10.77 -6.41 11.87
N PHE A 235 -11.21 -7.39 11.07
CA PHE A 235 -11.93 -7.10 9.83
C PHE A 235 -13.31 -6.49 10.11
N ASP A 236 -14.04 -6.99 11.10
CA ASP A 236 -15.35 -6.43 11.49
C ASP A 236 -15.21 -4.97 11.93
N ALA A 237 -14.22 -4.68 12.78
CA ALA A 237 -13.95 -3.33 13.25
C ALA A 237 -13.52 -2.40 12.10
N ALA A 238 -12.66 -2.88 11.19
CA ALA A 238 -12.24 -2.13 10.02
C ALA A 238 -13.42 -1.80 9.09
N GLN A 239 -14.28 -2.78 8.80
CA GLN A 239 -15.49 -2.56 8.00
C GLN A 239 -16.41 -1.52 8.62
N ALA A 240 -16.58 -1.57 9.94
CA ALA A 240 -17.48 -0.67 10.64
C ALA A 240 -16.93 0.77 10.73
N ARG A 241 -15.62 0.93 11.02
CA ARG A 241 -15.01 2.23 11.33
C ARG A 241 -14.43 2.96 10.11
N LEU A 242 -13.88 2.23 9.15
CA LEU A 242 -13.24 2.79 7.96
C LEU A 242 -14.20 3.03 6.80
N ARG A 243 -15.52 3.01 7.07
CA ARG A 243 -16.52 3.47 6.11
C ARG A 243 -16.20 4.90 5.65
N PRO A 244 -16.27 5.21 4.36
CA PRO A 244 -15.83 6.51 3.85
C PRO A 244 -16.49 7.70 4.55
N GLU A 245 -17.80 7.64 4.77
CA GLU A 245 -18.59 8.69 5.42
C GLU A 245 -18.18 8.95 6.88
N ARG A 246 -17.54 7.98 7.53
CA ARG A 246 -17.09 8.08 8.93
C ARG A 246 -15.68 8.67 9.08
N LEU A 247 -14.97 8.89 7.97
CA LEU A 247 -13.59 9.37 7.99
C LEU A 247 -13.47 10.87 7.72
N ALA A 248 -14.59 11.54 7.48
CA ALA A 248 -14.66 13.00 7.36
C ALA A 248 -14.36 13.73 8.68
N ASP A 249 -14.47 13.03 9.81
CA ASP A 249 -14.23 13.56 11.16
C ASP A 249 -12.77 13.98 11.41
N ALA A 250 -11.84 13.48 10.59
CA ALA A 250 -10.42 13.85 10.61
C ALA A 250 -10.03 14.97 9.63
N GLY A 251 -10.98 15.50 8.87
CA GLY A 251 -10.69 16.41 7.75
C GLY A 251 -9.95 15.71 6.60
N GLY A 252 -9.66 16.49 5.54
CA GLY A 252 -8.99 16.04 4.34
C GLY A 252 -7.69 16.79 4.07
N VAL A 253 -6.76 16.13 3.40
CA VAL A 253 -5.48 16.69 2.94
C VAL A 253 -5.25 16.35 1.46
N VAL A 254 -4.38 17.11 0.80
CA VAL A 254 -3.79 16.67 -0.46
C VAL A 254 -2.74 15.61 -0.15
N ALA A 255 -2.95 14.39 -0.64
CA ALA A 255 -2.05 13.26 -0.38
C ALA A 255 -1.94 12.31 -1.55
N HIS A 256 -0.87 11.53 -1.58
CA HIS A 256 -0.63 10.50 -2.58
C HIS A 256 -1.51 9.25 -2.37
N GLY A 257 -1.89 8.94 -1.12
CA GLY A 257 -2.70 7.78 -0.74
C GLY A 257 -2.02 6.40 -0.87
N ASP A 258 -0.97 6.29 -1.69
CA ASP A 258 -0.21 5.05 -1.96
C ASP A 258 1.28 5.30 -2.25
N ALA A 259 1.92 6.10 -1.39
CA ALA A 259 3.33 6.46 -1.49
C ALA A 259 4.26 5.36 -0.93
N HIS A 260 4.10 4.10 -1.36
CA HIS A 260 5.05 3.07 -0.99
C HIS A 260 6.39 3.24 -1.72
N ASN A 261 7.51 2.74 -1.19
CA ASN A 261 8.85 3.06 -1.71
C ASN A 261 9.14 2.55 -3.13
N ALA A 262 8.34 1.62 -3.66
CA ALA A 262 8.40 1.26 -5.09
C ALA A 262 7.75 2.30 -6.03
N ASN A 263 7.03 3.28 -5.50
CA ASN A 263 6.46 4.46 -6.18
C ASN A 263 7.28 5.73 -5.88
N VAL A 264 8.54 5.55 -5.49
CA VAL A 264 9.46 6.64 -5.16
C VAL A 264 10.78 6.40 -5.89
N TRP A 265 11.22 7.38 -6.67
CA TRP A 265 12.55 7.39 -7.26
C TRP A 265 13.59 7.89 -6.25
N PHE A 266 14.77 7.27 -6.26
CA PHE A 266 15.91 7.68 -5.45
C PHE A 266 16.99 8.30 -6.34
N GLY A 267 17.04 9.63 -6.38
CA GLY A 267 18.02 10.38 -7.16
C GLY A 267 19.23 10.78 -6.33
N ARG A 268 20.40 10.89 -6.99
CA ARG A 268 21.62 11.48 -6.41
C ARG A 268 22.12 12.60 -7.30
N GLU A 269 22.25 13.79 -6.73
CA GLU A 269 22.78 14.96 -7.44
C GLU A 269 23.65 15.79 -6.50
N GLY A 270 24.83 16.22 -6.98
CA GLY A 270 25.73 17.11 -6.24
C GLY A 270 26.18 16.58 -4.87
N GLY A 271 26.24 15.25 -4.69
CA GLY A 271 26.57 14.61 -3.41
C GLY A 271 25.40 14.51 -2.42
N SER A 272 24.18 14.89 -2.83
CA SER A 272 22.96 14.76 -2.03
C SER A 272 21.99 13.76 -2.65
N ALA A 273 21.28 13.01 -1.80
CA ALA A 273 20.19 12.14 -2.24
C ALA A 273 18.84 12.84 -2.10
N HIS A 274 17.95 12.62 -3.06
CA HIS A 274 16.59 13.16 -3.05
C HIS A 274 15.57 12.11 -3.50
N LEU A 275 14.33 12.28 -3.06
CA LEU A 275 13.22 11.40 -3.41
C LEU A 275 12.18 12.16 -4.22
N SER A 276 11.55 11.46 -5.17
CA SER A 276 10.41 11.98 -5.93
C SER A 276 9.37 10.89 -6.13
N PHE A 277 8.10 11.22 -5.94
CA PHE A 277 6.98 10.30 -6.17
C PHE A 277 6.80 10.02 -7.66
N PHE A 278 6.20 8.89 -7.97
CA PHE A 278 5.60 8.61 -9.27
C PHE A 278 4.43 7.63 -9.08
N ASP A 279 3.61 7.45 -10.11
CA ASP A 279 2.41 6.61 -10.04
C ASP A 279 1.44 6.93 -8.87
N PRO A 280 0.90 8.16 -8.81
CA PRO A 280 -0.03 8.58 -7.77
C PRO A 280 -1.46 8.06 -7.99
N ALA A 281 -1.59 6.74 -8.18
CA ALA A 281 -2.84 6.07 -8.50
C ALA A 281 -3.93 6.29 -7.46
N PHE A 282 -3.63 6.70 -6.22
CA PHE A 282 -4.63 6.99 -5.17
C PHE A 282 -4.57 8.44 -4.66
N ALA A 283 -3.90 9.34 -5.39
CA ALA A 283 -3.81 10.71 -4.92
C ALA A 283 -5.14 11.44 -5.05
N GLY A 284 -5.36 12.37 -4.12
CA GLY A 284 -6.58 13.15 -4.04
C GLY A 284 -6.38 14.42 -3.24
N ALA A 285 -7.35 15.31 -3.34
CA ALA A 285 -7.28 16.64 -2.72
C ALA A 285 -7.94 16.68 -1.33
N LYS A 286 -8.73 15.66 -0.99
CA LYS A 286 -9.52 15.58 0.24
C LYS A 286 -9.34 14.24 0.94
N VAL A 287 -8.20 13.59 0.72
CA VAL A 287 -7.88 12.29 1.33
C VAL A 287 -8.02 12.40 2.85
N PRO A 288 -8.81 11.54 3.51
CA PRO A 288 -8.95 11.59 4.97
C PRO A 288 -7.59 11.56 5.67
N ALA A 289 -7.36 12.56 6.52
CA ALA A 289 -6.01 12.84 7.05
C ALA A 289 -5.39 11.64 7.79
N LEU A 290 -6.21 10.88 8.54
CA LEU A 290 -5.75 9.69 9.26
C LEU A 290 -5.43 8.48 8.36
N LEU A 291 -5.84 8.47 7.09
CA LEU A 291 -5.48 7.41 6.14
C LEU A 291 -4.35 7.80 5.19
N ALA A 292 -4.08 9.11 5.04
CA ALA A 292 -3.15 9.65 4.04
C ALA A 292 -1.76 8.98 4.05
N GLU A 293 -1.24 8.65 5.22
CA GLU A 293 0.11 8.08 5.39
C GLU A 293 0.12 6.60 5.83
N VAL A 294 -1.05 5.99 6.06
CA VAL A 294 -1.15 4.63 6.60
C VAL A 294 -0.46 3.62 5.68
N LYS A 295 -0.75 3.69 4.37
CA LYS A 295 -0.20 2.74 3.41
C LYS A 295 1.31 2.87 3.28
N ALA A 296 1.82 4.10 3.17
CA ALA A 296 3.26 4.35 3.12
C ALA A 296 3.94 3.88 4.42
N THR A 297 3.37 4.17 5.59
CA THR A 297 3.89 3.69 6.88
C THR A 297 3.99 2.17 6.91
N PHE A 298 2.92 1.46 6.52
CA PHE A 298 2.94 0.00 6.52
C PHE A 298 3.94 -0.57 5.51
N HIS A 299 3.82 -0.18 4.24
CA HIS A 299 4.59 -0.80 3.16
C HIS A 299 6.07 -0.42 3.20
N ASN A 300 6.42 0.75 3.74
CA ASN A 300 7.81 1.20 3.78
C ASN A 300 8.56 0.67 5.01
N VAL A 301 7.83 0.22 6.04
CA VAL A 301 8.40 -0.27 7.29
C VAL A 301 8.09 -1.75 7.48
N PHE A 302 6.82 -2.09 7.71
CA PHE A 302 6.38 -3.37 8.24
C PHE A 302 6.18 -4.47 7.20
N ALA A 303 5.98 -4.13 5.92
CA ALA A 303 5.95 -5.11 4.82
C ALA A 303 7.32 -5.76 4.54
N HIS A 304 8.37 -5.19 5.12
CA HIS A 304 9.75 -5.64 5.04
C HIS A 304 10.27 -5.91 6.46
N PRO A 305 11.33 -6.72 6.65
CA PRO A 305 12.10 -7.39 5.60
C PRO A 305 11.36 -8.58 4.97
N PHE A 306 11.33 -8.59 3.63
CA PHE A 306 11.01 -9.67 2.69
C PHE A 306 9.63 -10.35 2.72
N TRP A 307 8.97 -10.49 3.87
CA TRP A 307 7.85 -11.43 3.98
C TRP A 307 6.68 -11.14 3.02
N LEU A 308 6.43 -9.87 2.66
CA LEU A 308 5.36 -9.50 1.73
C LEU A 308 5.79 -9.63 0.27
N TYR A 309 6.95 -9.06 -0.09
CA TYR A 309 7.37 -8.87 -1.47
C TYR A 309 8.35 -9.94 -1.98
N ASP A 310 9.13 -10.55 -1.09
CA ASP A 310 10.11 -11.60 -1.39
C ASP A 310 9.88 -12.82 -0.44
N PRO A 311 8.72 -13.51 -0.49
CA PRO A 311 8.36 -14.51 0.53
C PRO A 311 9.30 -15.73 0.58
N ALA A 312 9.97 -16.04 -0.53
CA ALA A 312 10.99 -17.08 -0.61
C ALA A 312 12.23 -16.70 0.21
N ASP A 313 12.71 -15.46 0.09
CA ASP A 313 13.83 -14.93 0.87
C ASP A 313 13.46 -14.94 2.37
N ALA A 314 12.23 -14.52 2.71
CA ALA A 314 11.75 -14.58 4.09
C ALA A 314 11.77 -16.00 4.69
N THR A 315 11.53 -17.03 3.88
CA THR A 315 11.56 -18.44 4.34
C THR A 315 12.99 -18.92 4.60
N GLN A 316 13.96 -18.37 3.87
CA GLN A 316 15.38 -18.71 4.07
C GLN A 316 15.98 -17.96 5.26
N LEU A 317 15.51 -16.73 5.50
CA LEU A 317 16.09 -15.82 6.48
C LEU A 317 15.45 -15.90 7.87
N PHE A 318 14.18 -16.30 7.95
CA PHE A 318 13.42 -16.30 9.20
C PHE A 318 12.87 -17.68 9.54
N SER A 319 12.72 -17.93 10.84
CA SER A 319 11.97 -19.04 11.40
C SER A 319 10.60 -18.56 11.86
N ALA A 320 9.59 -19.40 11.68
CA ALA A 320 8.26 -19.19 12.26
C ALA A 320 7.62 -20.54 12.58
N MET A 321 6.95 -20.64 13.72
CA MET A 321 6.21 -21.82 14.16
C MET A 321 4.91 -21.40 14.82
N ALA A 322 3.85 -22.15 14.54
CA ALA A 322 2.56 -22.00 15.17
C ALA A 322 2.20 -23.25 15.98
N ARG A 323 1.47 -23.04 17.07
CA ARG A 323 0.79 -24.10 17.82
C ARG A 323 -0.55 -23.61 18.33
N LEU A 324 -1.50 -24.53 18.44
CA LEU A 324 -2.85 -24.22 18.93
C LEU A 324 -2.93 -24.36 20.44
N GLU A 325 -3.60 -23.40 21.07
CA GLU A 325 -4.12 -23.49 22.44
C GLU A 325 -5.63 -23.17 22.42
N PRO A 326 -6.39 -23.46 23.49
CA PRO A 326 -7.80 -23.11 23.55
C PRO A 326 -8.05 -21.61 23.27
N GLY A 327 -8.71 -21.29 22.16
CA GLY A 327 -9.01 -19.91 21.75
C GLY A 327 -7.82 -19.08 21.25
N MET A 328 -6.63 -19.68 21.17
CA MET A 328 -5.38 -18.97 20.88
C MET A 328 -4.62 -19.63 19.72
N LEU A 329 -3.91 -18.81 18.94
CA LEU A 329 -2.82 -19.23 18.08
C LEU A 329 -1.53 -18.67 18.67
N ILE A 330 -0.65 -19.56 19.13
CA ILE A 330 0.65 -19.17 19.68
C ILE A 330 1.66 -19.23 18.54
N VAL A 331 2.37 -18.12 18.34
CA VAL A 331 3.33 -17.92 17.26
C VAL A 331 4.69 -17.56 17.85
N GLU A 332 5.71 -18.26 17.39
CA GLU A 332 7.12 -17.95 17.65
C GLU A 332 7.80 -17.67 16.32
N THR A 333 8.49 -16.53 16.22
CA THR A 333 9.25 -16.13 15.03
C THR A 333 10.40 -15.22 15.39
N ASP A 334 11.49 -15.30 14.64
CA ASP A 334 12.65 -14.40 14.76
C ASP A 334 12.59 -13.18 13.84
N TRP A 335 11.48 -13.00 13.09
CA TRP A 335 11.29 -11.82 12.25
C TRP A 335 11.30 -10.54 13.09
N THR A 336 12.10 -9.58 12.64
CA THR A 336 12.20 -8.24 13.22
C THR A 336 12.44 -7.22 12.12
N LEU A 337 12.17 -5.94 12.42
CA LEU A 337 12.56 -4.85 11.53
C LEU A 337 14.09 -4.82 11.39
N SER A 338 14.57 -4.55 10.18
CA SER A 338 15.98 -4.26 9.95
C SER A 338 16.32 -2.83 10.43
N PRO A 339 17.60 -2.50 10.64
CA PRO A 339 18.00 -1.16 11.08
C PRO A 339 17.50 -0.02 10.18
N VAL A 340 17.43 -0.24 8.87
CA VAL A 340 16.90 0.77 7.95
C VAL A 340 15.39 0.95 8.12
N ARG A 341 14.63 -0.13 8.36
CA ARG A 341 13.18 -0.06 8.59
C ARG A 341 12.83 0.59 9.93
N GLU A 342 13.61 0.31 10.97
CA GLU A 342 13.51 1.02 12.26
C GLU A 342 13.73 2.53 12.08
N GLY A 343 14.77 2.91 11.34
CA GLY A 343 15.04 4.32 11.04
C GLY A 343 13.94 5.00 10.22
N LEU A 344 13.34 4.29 9.26
CA LEU A 344 12.19 4.81 8.50
C LEU A 344 10.97 5.00 9.41
N LEU A 345 10.70 4.07 10.33
CA LEU A 345 9.60 4.20 11.29
C LEU A 345 9.78 5.44 12.18
N GLU A 346 10.99 5.69 12.64
CA GLU A 346 11.32 6.89 13.42
C GLU A 346 11.11 8.18 12.60
N VAL A 347 11.54 8.20 11.33
CA VAL A 347 11.30 9.34 10.44
C VAL A 347 9.80 9.58 10.23
N LYS A 348 9.02 8.53 9.95
CA LYS A 348 7.56 8.63 9.81
C LYS A 348 6.91 9.16 11.08
N ALA A 349 7.34 8.68 12.24
CA ALA A 349 6.81 9.11 13.54
C ALA A 349 7.04 10.62 13.76
N ARG A 350 8.30 11.06 13.65
CA ARG A 350 8.71 12.43 14.02
C ARG A 350 8.38 13.47 12.96
N GLU A 351 8.56 13.14 11.69
CA GLU A 351 8.49 14.13 10.60
C GLU A 351 7.10 14.19 9.97
N VAL A 352 6.26 13.15 10.12
CA VAL A 352 4.92 13.08 9.49
C VAL A 352 3.79 12.97 10.51
N TRP A 353 3.73 11.86 11.26
CA TRP A 353 2.59 11.56 12.10
C TRP A 353 2.43 12.51 13.27
N GLN A 354 3.49 12.74 14.06
CA GLN A 354 3.42 13.64 15.21
C GLN A 354 3.00 15.07 14.82
N PRO A 355 3.59 15.72 13.79
CA PRO A 355 3.12 17.04 13.34
C PRO A 355 1.67 17.03 12.84
N LEU A 356 1.26 16.02 12.07
CA LEU A 356 -0.10 15.93 11.54
C LEU A 356 -1.13 15.77 12.67
N LEU A 357 -0.91 14.83 13.60
CA LEU A 357 -1.83 14.59 14.72
C LEU A 357 -1.90 15.79 15.66
N THR A 358 -0.76 16.46 15.89
CA THR A 358 -0.71 17.71 16.67
C THR A 358 -1.58 18.78 16.02
N GLU A 359 -1.49 18.95 14.71
CA GLU A 359 -2.28 19.93 13.99
C GLU A 359 -3.77 19.58 13.93
N LEU A 360 -4.10 18.30 13.74
CA LEU A 360 -5.49 17.81 13.83
C LEU A 360 -6.08 18.13 15.20
N LYS A 361 -5.36 17.84 16.29
CA LYS A 361 -5.79 18.17 17.66
C LYS A 361 -5.98 19.68 17.82
N ARG A 362 -5.02 20.48 17.38
CA ARG A 362 -5.06 21.95 17.45
C ARG A 362 -6.28 22.53 16.72
N ARG A 363 -6.71 21.91 15.61
CA ARG A 363 -7.89 22.32 14.83
C ARG A 363 -9.20 21.68 15.30
N GLY A 364 -9.18 20.85 16.34
CA GLY A 364 -10.38 20.11 16.79
C GLY A 364 -10.86 19.05 15.79
N LEU A 365 -9.95 18.56 14.95
CA LEU A 365 -10.19 17.54 13.92
C LEU A 365 -9.56 16.20 14.28
N LEU A 366 -9.09 15.99 15.50
CA LEU A 366 -8.56 14.69 15.94
C LEU A 366 -9.68 13.91 16.65
N PRO A 367 -10.21 12.83 16.04
CA PRO A 367 -11.20 12.00 16.71
C PRO A 367 -10.58 11.27 17.91
N ALA A 368 -11.37 11.05 18.97
CA ALA A 368 -10.88 10.40 20.19
C ALA A 368 -10.39 8.97 19.97
N ASP A 369 -10.83 8.31 18.90
CA ASP A 369 -10.44 6.97 18.51
C ASP A 369 -9.37 6.94 17.40
N TRP A 370 -8.61 8.02 17.20
CA TRP A 370 -7.62 8.11 16.11
C TRP A 370 -6.61 6.93 16.08
N ARG A 371 -6.19 6.43 17.26
CA ARG A 371 -5.31 5.26 17.36
C ARG A 371 -5.94 4.03 16.73
N GLU A 372 -7.25 3.84 16.94
CA GLU A 372 -8.02 2.75 16.37
C GLU A 372 -8.07 2.86 14.83
N VAL A 373 -8.35 4.06 14.31
CA VAL A 373 -8.38 4.31 12.85
C VAL A 373 -7.05 3.94 12.19
N ILE A 374 -5.92 4.39 12.78
CA ILE A 374 -4.58 4.07 12.25
C ILE A 374 -4.32 2.56 12.31
N ARG A 375 -4.60 1.90 13.44
CA ARG A 375 -4.40 0.45 13.60
C ARG A 375 -5.19 -0.36 12.58
N LEU A 376 -6.47 -0.05 12.40
CA LEU A 376 -7.33 -0.74 11.43
C LEU A 376 -6.83 -0.50 9.99
N GLY A 377 -6.41 0.72 9.68
CA GLY A 377 -5.80 1.01 8.38
C GLY A 377 -4.52 0.20 8.14
N LEU A 378 -3.61 0.17 9.12
CA LEU A 378 -2.37 -0.61 9.03
C LEU A 378 -2.65 -2.11 8.89
N PHE A 379 -3.68 -2.63 9.58
CA PHE A 379 -4.11 -4.03 9.47
C PHE A 379 -4.60 -4.41 8.05
N LEU A 380 -5.31 -3.50 7.39
CA LEU A 380 -5.83 -3.75 6.04
C LEU A 380 -4.75 -3.71 4.94
N CYS A 381 -3.67 -2.96 5.17
CA CYS A 381 -2.58 -2.82 4.21
C CYS A 381 -2.00 -4.16 3.75
N PRO A 382 -1.58 -5.09 4.63
CA PRO A 382 -1.10 -6.39 4.19
C PRO A 382 -2.23 -7.33 3.78
N THR A 383 -3.38 -7.27 4.46
CA THR A 383 -4.43 -8.27 4.32
C THR A 383 -5.30 -8.10 3.07
N LEU A 384 -5.39 -6.90 2.51
CA LEU A 384 -6.21 -6.65 1.31
C LEU A 384 -5.38 -6.29 0.07
N VAL A 385 -4.08 -6.06 0.21
CA VAL A 385 -3.20 -5.81 -0.95
C VAL A 385 -2.76 -7.11 -1.60
N MET A 386 -2.44 -8.14 -0.81
CA MET A 386 -2.05 -9.47 -1.29
C MET A 386 -2.77 -10.57 -0.52
N ASN A 387 -2.99 -11.70 -1.18
CA ASN A 387 -3.48 -12.89 -0.50
C ASN A 387 -2.36 -13.48 0.35
N LEU A 388 -2.47 -13.33 1.68
CA LEU A 388 -1.44 -13.79 2.62
C LEU A 388 -1.41 -15.31 2.82
N ARG A 389 -2.28 -16.09 2.15
CA ARG A 389 -2.29 -17.56 2.33
C ARG A 389 -1.12 -18.23 1.63
N ALA A 390 -0.50 -19.16 2.34
CA ALA A 390 0.51 -20.04 1.79
C ALA A 390 0.02 -20.81 0.56
N GLY A 391 0.86 -20.92 -0.47
CA GLY A 391 0.56 -21.64 -1.71
C GLY A 391 -0.41 -20.92 -2.65
N THR A 392 -0.90 -19.73 -2.27
CA THR A 392 -1.63 -18.84 -3.17
C THR A 392 -0.68 -17.74 -3.64
N ARG A 393 -0.33 -17.74 -4.94
CA ARG A 393 0.76 -16.93 -5.50
C ARG A 393 2.13 -17.27 -4.88
N SER A 394 2.81 -16.31 -4.27
CA SER A 394 4.21 -16.41 -3.84
C SER A 394 4.41 -16.71 -2.35
N HIS A 395 3.38 -16.55 -1.50
CA HIS A 395 3.54 -16.77 -0.06
C HIS A 395 3.80 -18.25 0.29
N THR A 396 4.76 -18.45 1.18
CA THR A 396 5.11 -19.73 1.82
C THR A 396 4.39 -19.87 3.17
N PRO A 397 4.37 -21.06 3.79
CA PRO A 397 3.84 -21.21 5.16
C PRO A 397 4.51 -20.27 6.17
N VAL A 398 5.83 -20.09 6.10
CA VAL A 398 6.59 -19.20 7.01
C VAL A 398 6.21 -17.74 6.80
N SER A 399 6.30 -17.24 5.57
CA SER A 399 5.95 -15.84 5.26
C SER A 399 4.46 -15.53 5.47
N SER A 400 3.57 -16.51 5.29
CA SER A 400 2.14 -16.40 5.59
C SER A 400 1.89 -16.21 7.09
N LEU A 401 2.55 -17.02 7.93
CA LEU A 401 2.46 -16.90 9.39
C LEU A 401 3.05 -15.57 9.89
N ILE A 402 4.21 -15.16 9.37
CA ILE A 402 4.82 -13.86 9.68
C ILE A 402 3.87 -12.72 9.25
N GLY A 403 3.36 -12.75 8.02
CA GLY A 403 2.50 -11.70 7.49
C GLY A 403 1.22 -11.49 8.30
N LEU A 404 0.52 -12.56 8.69
CA LEU A 404 -0.64 -12.46 9.58
C LEU A 404 -0.26 -12.02 10.98
N SER A 405 0.89 -12.44 11.50
CA SER A 405 1.37 -12.00 12.81
C SER A 405 1.66 -10.51 12.82
N VAL A 406 2.34 -9.98 11.80
CA VAL A 406 2.58 -8.54 11.62
C VAL A 406 1.27 -7.78 11.47
N ALA A 407 0.31 -8.30 10.68
CA ALA A 407 -1.00 -7.68 10.54
C ALA A 407 -1.73 -7.56 11.89
N VAL A 408 -1.74 -8.62 12.71
CA VAL A 408 -2.35 -8.59 14.05
C VAL A 408 -1.61 -7.64 14.99
N MET A 409 -0.27 -7.62 14.96
CA MET A 409 0.55 -6.70 15.76
C MET A 409 0.21 -5.23 15.49
N VAL A 410 0.11 -4.85 14.22
CA VAL A 410 -0.25 -3.47 13.87
C VAL A 410 -1.74 -3.18 14.13
N GLY A 411 -2.62 -4.17 13.96
CA GLY A 411 -4.07 -4.02 14.05
C GLY A 411 -4.67 -4.06 15.45
N SER A 412 -4.08 -4.82 16.37
CA SER A 412 -4.59 -5.01 17.73
C SER A 412 -3.62 -4.47 18.76
N ALA A 413 -4.13 -3.83 19.80
CA ALA A 413 -3.32 -3.55 20.98
C ALA A 413 -2.94 -4.86 21.71
N PRO A 414 -1.75 -4.92 22.34
CA PRO A 414 -1.43 -5.94 23.33
C PRO A 414 -2.41 -5.88 24.51
N LEU A 415 -2.70 -7.02 25.15
CA LEU A 415 -3.42 -7.06 26.43
C LEU A 415 -2.58 -6.51 27.58
N ALA A 416 -1.26 -6.72 27.50
CA ALA A 416 -0.27 -6.25 28.46
C ALA A 416 1.09 -6.10 27.77
N GLY A 417 1.95 -5.25 28.33
CA GLY A 417 3.27 -4.96 27.79
C GLY A 417 3.26 -4.02 26.58
N GLU A 418 4.40 -3.90 25.93
CA GLU A 418 4.60 -3.02 24.78
C GLU A 418 5.24 -3.79 23.62
N ASP A 419 4.75 -3.52 22.41
CA ASP A 419 5.35 -3.93 21.15
C ASP A 419 5.86 -2.71 20.37
N VAL A 420 6.40 -2.95 19.16
CA VAL A 420 6.87 -1.86 18.29
C VAL A 420 5.75 -0.87 17.93
N MET A 421 4.52 -1.37 17.76
CA MET A 421 3.38 -0.54 17.38
C MET A 421 2.91 0.36 18.53
N THR A 422 2.90 -0.16 19.75
CA THR A 422 2.56 0.58 20.98
C THR A 422 3.53 1.73 21.17
N ARG A 423 4.85 1.44 21.11
CA ARG A 423 5.89 2.48 21.19
C ARG A 423 5.76 3.54 20.10
N PHE A 424 5.46 3.13 18.87
CA PHE A 424 5.24 4.08 17.77
C PHE A 424 4.02 4.97 18.03
N LEU A 425 2.87 4.39 18.41
CA LEU A 425 1.65 5.16 18.66
C LEU A 425 1.83 6.13 19.83
N ASP A 426 2.52 5.72 20.89
CA ASP A 426 2.85 6.60 22.01
C ASP A 426 3.78 7.74 21.56
N ALA A 427 4.79 7.47 20.74
CA ALA A 427 5.71 8.48 20.22
C ALA A 427 5.04 9.54 19.32
N ILE A 428 3.93 9.22 18.66
CA ILE A 428 3.19 10.16 17.79
C ILE A 428 1.99 10.81 18.48
N THR A 429 1.70 10.44 19.73
CA THR A 429 0.56 10.98 20.47
C THR A 429 0.78 12.46 20.76
N PRO A 430 -0.16 13.35 20.40
CA PRO A 430 -0.05 14.77 20.69
C PRO A 430 0.05 15.04 22.20
N GLU A 431 0.77 16.10 22.59
CA GLU A 431 0.89 16.48 24.00
C GLU A 431 -0.49 16.74 24.64
N GLY A 432 -0.66 16.28 25.89
CA GLY A 432 -1.88 16.45 26.68
C GLY A 432 -3.07 15.59 26.25
N ASP A 433 -2.82 14.44 25.62
CA ASP A 433 -3.79 13.34 25.42
C ASP A 433 -3.72 12.32 26.58
#